data_AF-A0A8T7EUL4-F1
#
_entry.id   AF-A0A8T7EUL4-F1
#
_cell.length_a   1.000
_cell.length_b   1.000
_cell.length_c   1.000
_cell.angle_alpha   90.00
_cell.angle_beta   90.00
_cell.angle_gamma   90.00
#
_symmetry.space_group_name_H-M   'P 1'
#
loop_
_entity.id
_entity.type
_entity.pdbx_description
1 polymer ?
#
loop_
_entity_poly.entity_id
_entity_poly.type
_entity_poly.pdbx_seq_one_letter_code
_entity_poly.pdbx_strand_id
1 'polypeptide(L)'
;MNTVRRVMLVIGLIAVLAVGVSAQEAVAEANLVDACVENYDPAVDYFPAKAEIEYAENFSVEYFNNYKVVTILPWPGAEAPQTYVLVQCGTPAPEGFEDAVTVEVPVQRFVAMATTILPALEAQGVLDRLIGVDTTLFTSSEAVLEMAEAGDVAEIGGGGSGDTSTWNCC
;
A
#
# COMPACT_ATOMS: atom_id res chain seq x y z
N MET A 1 -22.47 29.79 58.49
CA MET A 1 -22.36 30.45 57.16
C MET A 1 -21.00 30.27 56.46
N ASN A 2 -19.90 29.94 57.16
CA ASN A 2 -18.58 29.83 56.52
C ASN A 2 -18.28 28.45 55.89
N THR A 3 -18.99 27.39 56.31
CA THR A 3 -18.81 26.04 55.80
C THR A 3 -19.43 25.85 54.41
N VAL A 4 -20.61 26.42 54.18
CA VAL A 4 -21.32 26.35 52.88
C VAL A 4 -20.58 27.13 51.79
N ARG A 5 -19.97 28.28 52.14
CA ARG A 5 -19.18 29.10 51.21
C ARG A 5 -17.85 28.44 50.81
N ARG A 6 -17.25 27.63 51.69
CA ARG A 6 -16.06 26.81 51.38
C ARG A 6 -16.40 25.61 50.51
N VAL A 7 -17.54 24.96 50.76
CA VAL A 7 -18.01 23.84 49.93
C VAL A 7 -18.36 24.30 48.51
N MET A 8 -19.01 25.47 48.34
CA MET A 8 -19.31 26.01 47.01
C MET A 8 -18.06 26.46 46.22
N LEU A 9 -17.02 26.97 46.89
CA LEU A 9 -15.75 27.34 46.24
C LEU A 9 -14.94 26.12 45.77
N VAL A 10 -15.00 25.00 46.49
CA VAL A 10 -14.32 23.75 46.09
C VAL A 10 -15.06 23.06 44.94
N ILE A 11 -16.40 23.08 44.93
CA ILE A 11 -17.20 22.50 43.83
C ILE A 11 -17.03 23.34 42.54
N GLY A 12 -16.92 24.67 42.65
CA GLY A 12 -16.65 25.55 41.51
C GLY A 12 -15.25 25.37 40.90
N LEU A 13 -14.24 25.01 41.70
CA LEU A 13 -12.87 24.80 41.21
C LEU A 13 -12.70 23.44 40.49
N ILE A 14 -13.46 22.42 40.89
CA ILE A 14 -13.42 21.09 40.27
C ILE A 14 -14.12 21.08 38.91
N ALA A 15 -15.12 21.94 38.70
CA ALA A 15 -15.85 22.03 37.43
C ALA A 15 -15.05 22.66 36.27
N VAL A 16 -13.94 23.36 36.55
CA VAL A 16 -13.13 24.06 35.53
C VAL A 16 -12.02 23.16 34.96
N LEU A 17 -11.70 22.04 35.60
CA LEU A 17 -10.64 21.11 35.16
C LEU A 17 -11.11 20.01 34.20
N ALA A 18 -12.40 19.95 33.86
CA ALA A 18 -12.95 18.89 32.99
C ALA A 18 -13.09 19.29 31.51
N VAL A 19 -12.66 20.49 31.11
CA VAL A 19 -12.62 20.92 29.70
C VAL A 19 -11.17 20.91 29.20
N GLY A 20 -10.47 19.81 29.47
CA GLY A 20 -9.22 19.47 28.79
C GLY A 20 -9.59 18.85 27.45
N VAL A 21 -9.53 19.67 26.41
CA VAL A 21 -9.60 19.33 24.99
C VAL A 21 -9.00 17.96 24.71
N SER A 22 -9.85 16.99 24.39
CA SER A 22 -9.44 15.75 23.75
C SER A 22 -9.08 16.08 22.30
N ALA A 23 -7.85 16.53 22.08
CA ALA A 23 -7.20 16.38 20.78
C ALA A 23 -6.85 14.88 20.66
N GLN A 24 -7.85 14.06 20.41
CA GLN A 24 -7.62 12.73 19.92
C GLN A 24 -7.31 12.93 18.43
N GLU A 25 -6.02 13.08 18.12
CA GLU A 25 -5.57 12.80 16.76
C GLU A 25 -6.13 11.42 16.43
N ALA A 26 -7.07 11.38 15.48
CA ALA A 26 -7.54 10.14 14.93
C ALA A 26 -6.35 9.53 14.20
N VAL A 27 -5.58 8.71 14.90
CA VAL A 27 -4.55 7.88 14.29
C VAL A 27 -5.32 6.97 13.33
N ALA A 28 -5.11 7.15 12.04
CA ALA A 28 -5.72 6.26 11.06
C ALA A 28 -5.36 4.82 11.46
N GLU A 29 -6.36 3.94 11.64
CA GLU A 29 -6.08 2.55 12.01
C GLU A 29 -5.74 1.69 10.78
N ALA A 30 -5.97 2.22 9.58
CA ALA A 30 -5.80 1.51 8.32
C ALA A 30 -5.10 2.38 7.26
N ASN A 31 -4.40 1.71 6.35
CA ASN A 31 -3.77 2.34 5.20
C ASN A 31 -4.83 2.87 4.21
N LEU A 32 -4.50 3.95 3.49
CA LEU A 32 -5.33 4.45 2.39
C LEU A 32 -5.16 3.55 1.15
N VAL A 33 -6.19 2.77 0.81
CA VAL A 33 -6.11 1.73 -0.25
C VAL A 33 -6.92 2.02 -1.52
N ASP A 34 -7.78 3.05 -1.48
CA ASP A 34 -8.72 3.37 -2.57
C ASP A 34 -8.56 4.77 -3.18
N ALA A 35 -7.73 5.63 -2.58
CA ALA A 35 -7.57 7.01 -3.04
C ALA A 35 -6.17 7.57 -2.73
N CYS A 36 -5.82 8.64 -3.43
CA CYS A 36 -4.63 9.43 -3.16
C CYS A 36 -4.86 10.53 -2.12
N VAL A 37 -3.77 10.94 -1.49
CA VAL A 37 -3.77 12.04 -0.52
C VAL A 37 -3.98 13.36 -1.28
N GLU A 38 -5.03 14.09 -0.93
CA GLU A 38 -5.29 15.42 -1.50
C GLU A 38 -4.60 16.53 -0.71
N ASN A 39 -4.53 16.39 0.61
CA ASN A 39 -3.95 17.36 1.53
C ASN A 39 -2.86 16.68 2.36
N TYR A 40 -1.62 16.84 1.91
CA TYR A 40 -0.45 16.25 2.57
C TYR A 40 -0.10 16.99 3.86
N ASP A 41 0.09 16.22 4.93
CA ASP A 41 0.66 16.66 6.20
C ASP A 41 1.85 15.77 6.56
N PRO A 42 3.08 16.31 6.68
CA PRO A 42 4.27 15.52 7.00
C PRO A 42 4.23 14.88 8.38
N ALA A 43 3.35 15.29 9.30
CA ALA A 43 3.21 14.70 10.63
C ALA A 43 2.32 13.44 10.65
N VAL A 44 1.56 13.17 9.58
CA VAL A 44 0.64 12.04 9.50
C VAL A 44 1.38 10.77 9.07
N ASP A 45 1.18 9.68 9.82
CA ASP A 45 1.55 8.32 9.37
C ASP A 45 0.47 7.80 8.41
N TYR A 46 0.77 7.79 7.12
CA TYR A 46 -0.06 7.26 6.04
C TYR A 46 0.06 5.73 5.89
N PHE A 47 0.97 5.08 6.65
CA PHE A 47 1.14 3.63 6.73
C PHE A 47 1.00 3.08 8.16
N PRO A 48 -0.12 3.33 8.85
CA PRO A 48 -0.31 2.90 10.23
C PRO A 48 -0.39 1.37 10.39
N ALA A 49 -0.86 0.66 9.36
CA ALA A 49 -0.91 -0.79 9.35
C ALA A 49 0.40 -1.36 8.78
N LYS A 50 1.29 -1.81 9.69
CA LYS A 50 2.65 -2.28 9.40
C LYS A 50 2.69 -3.80 9.40
N ALA A 51 3.40 -4.38 8.43
CA ALA A 51 3.65 -5.81 8.38
C ALA A 51 4.72 -6.21 9.40
N GLU A 52 4.46 -7.29 10.15
CA GLU A 52 5.45 -7.96 11.00
C GLU A 52 6.03 -9.17 10.24
N ILE A 53 7.35 -9.23 10.17
CA ILE A 53 8.06 -10.31 9.45
C ILE A 53 8.54 -11.33 10.49
N GLU A 54 7.94 -12.52 10.49
CA GLU A 54 8.30 -13.59 11.43
C GLU A 54 9.35 -14.57 10.88
N TYR A 55 9.26 -14.91 9.60
CA TYR A 55 10.03 -16.01 9.01
C TYR A 55 10.89 -15.61 7.81
N ALA A 56 10.52 -14.56 7.07
CA ALA A 56 11.25 -14.21 5.87
C ALA A 56 12.56 -13.49 6.22
N GLU A 57 13.67 -13.93 5.63
CA GLU A 57 15.00 -13.36 5.88
C GLU A 57 15.53 -12.58 4.67
N ASN A 58 14.88 -12.72 3.51
CA ASN A 58 15.34 -12.17 2.24
C ASN A 58 14.74 -10.81 1.89
N PHE A 59 13.93 -10.23 2.77
CA PHE A 59 13.48 -8.85 2.61
C PHE A 59 13.27 -8.14 3.95
N SER A 60 13.35 -6.82 3.94
CA SER A 60 12.98 -5.95 5.05
C SER A 60 12.06 -4.83 4.57
N VAL A 61 11.30 -4.25 5.51
CA VAL A 61 10.46 -3.09 5.26
C VAL A 61 10.71 -2.04 6.34
N GLU A 62 11.14 -0.86 5.93
CA GLU A 62 11.29 0.31 6.81
C GLU A 62 10.15 1.29 6.55
N TYR A 63 9.47 1.73 7.61
CA TYR A 63 8.28 2.57 7.52
C TYR A 63 8.60 4.01 7.89
N PHE A 64 8.12 4.94 7.07
CA PHE A 64 8.13 6.38 7.30
C PHE A 64 6.71 6.92 7.16
N ASN A 65 6.53 8.21 7.44
CA ASN A 65 5.21 8.83 7.49
C ASN A 65 4.44 8.69 6.16
N ASN A 66 5.08 8.91 5.00
CA ASN A 66 4.39 8.88 3.70
C ASN A 66 5.03 7.94 2.67
N TYR A 67 6.00 7.13 3.08
CA TYR A 67 6.60 6.11 2.23
C TYR A 67 7.14 4.95 3.07
N LYS A 68 7.43 3.84 2.40
CA LYS A 68 8.13 2.70 2.99
C LYS A 68 9.20 2.22 2.03
N VAL A 69 10.33 1.82 2.59
CA VAL A 69 11.49 1.30 1.85
C VAL A 69 11.48 -0.21 1.99
N VAL A 70 11.40 -0.91 0.85
CA VAL A 70 11.43 -2.37 0.79
C VAL A 70 12.76 -2.78 0.18
N THR A 71 13.55 -3.51 0.94
CA THR A 71 14.86 -4.00 0.52
C THR A 71 14.77 -5.51 0.35
N ILE A 72 15.12 -6.03 -0.84
CA ILE A 72 14.95 -7.44 -1.19
C ILE A 72 16.28 -8.02 -1.67
N LEU A 73 16.63 -9.22 -1.21
CA LEU A 73 17.62 -10.09 -1.82
C LEU A 73 16.91 -10.98 -2.86
N PRO A 74 17.12 -10.74 -4.17
CA PRO A 74 16.23 -11.24 -5.21
C PRO A 74 16.34 -12.75 -5.47
N TRP A 75 17.49 -13.36 -5.17
CA TRP A 75 17.69 -14.81 -5.25
C TRP A 75 18.73 -15.27 -4.21
N PRO A 76 18.75 -16.57 -3.85
CA PRO A 76 19.77 -17.12 -2.96
C PRO A 76 21.19 -16.87 -3.52
N GLY A 77 22.03 -16.20 -2.73
CA GLY A 77 23.39 -15.85 -3.14
C GLY A 77 23.52 -14.56 -3.96
N ALA A 78 22.48 -13.74 -4.06
CA ALA A 78 22.60 -12.38 -4.60
C ALA A 78 23.62 -11.57 -3.79
N GLU A 79 24.56 -10.92 -4.48
CA GLU A 79 25.63 -10.14 -3.85
C GLU A 79 25.17 -8.74 -3.39
N ALA A 80 24.08 -8.23 -3.98
CA ALA A 80 23.54 -6.91 -3.68
C ALA A 80 22.00 -6.97 -3.56
N PRO A 81 21.43 -6.24 -2.60
CA PRO A 81 19.99 -6.09 -2.50
C PRO A 81 19.43 -5.12 -3.54
N GLN A 82 18.16 -5.33 -3.89
CA GLN A 82 17.35 -4.40 -4.67
C GLN A 82 16.49 -3.56 -3.72
N THR A 83 16.44 -2.25 -3.95
CA THR A 83 15.64 -1.31 -3.13
C THR A 83 14.43 -0.81 -3.91
N TYR A 84 13.28 -0.82 -3.27
CA TYR A 84 12.03 -0.25 -3.74
C TYR A 84 11.53 0.80 -2.75
N VAL A 85 11.02 1.92 -3.26
CA VAL A 85 10.38 2.95 -2.45
C VAL A 85 8.90 2.98 -2.79
N LEU A 86 8.07 2.61 -1.83
CA LEU A 86 6.62 2.64 -1.98
C LEU A 86 6.10 3.95 -1.36
N VAL A 87 5.66 4.89 -2.20
CA VAL A 87 5.24 6.23 -1.79
C VAL A 87 3.72 6.32 -1.77
N GLN A 88 3.13 6.89 -0.74
CA GLN A 88 1.69 7.15 -0.73
C GLN A 88 1.34 8.14 -1.85
N CYS A 89 0.46 7.77 -2.77
CA CYS A 89 0.11 8.63 -3.90
C CYS A 89 -0.48 9.95 -3.41
N GLY A 90 -0.11 11.05 -4.06
CA GLY A 90 -0.45 12.42 -3.63
C GLY A 90 0.49 13.00 -2.55
N THR A 91 1.57 12.29 -2.18
CA THR A 91 2.58 12.78 -1.24
C THR A 91 3.95 12.92 -1.93
N PRO A 92 4.87 13.75 -1.40
CA PRO A 92 6.19 13.92 -2.02
C PRO A 92 7.05 12.66 -1.90
N ALA A 93 7.79 12.34 -2.97
CA ALA A 93 8.80 11.28 -2.93
C ALA A 93 9.99 11.68 -2.01
N PRO A 94 10.60 10.72 -1.31
CA PRO A 94 11.78 11.00 -0.47
C PRO A 94 13.02 11.29 -1.31
N GLU A 95 13.91 12.12 -0.78
CA GLU A 95 15.25 12.38 -1.34
C GLU A 95 16.22 11.22 -1.02
N GLY A 96 17.25 11.03 -1.85
CA GLY A 96 18.32 10.03 -1.58
C GLY A 96 18.01 8.61 -2.05
N PHE A 97 16.96 8.43 -2.86
CA PHE A 97 16.55 7.14 -3.44
C PHE A 97 16.47 7.19 -4.97
N GLU A 98 17.28 8.03 -5.61
CA GLU A 98 17.23 8.29 -7.05
C GLU A 98 17.50 7.04 -7.90
N ASP A 99 18.29 6.10 -7.37
CA ASP A 99 18.61 4.81 -8.02
C ASP A 99 17.61 3.69 -7.69
N ALA A 100 16.63 3.94 -6.81
CA ALA A 100 15.63 2.94 -6.39
C ALA A 100 14.37 2.99 -7.26
N VAL A 101 13.71 1.84 -7.41
CA VAL A 101 12.42 1.78 -8.10
C VAL A 101 11.35 2.38 -7.19
N THR A 102 10.76 3.50 -7.61
CA THR A 102 9.67 4.14 -6.88
C THR A 102 8.32 3.69 -7.41
N VAL A 103 7.41 3.28 -6.52
CA VAL A 103 6.05 2.84 -6.85
C VAL A 103 5.07 3.59 -5.98
N GLU A 104 4.03 4.15 -6.59
CA GLU A 104 2.94 4.79 -5.85
C GLU A 104 1.97 3.75 -5.27
N VAL A 105 1.50 4.02 -4.06
CA VAL A 105 0.54 3.19 -3.31
C VAL A 105 -0.72 4.02 -3.02
N PRO A 106 -1.94 3.48 -3.23
CA PRO A 106 -2.23 2.17 -3.82
C PRO A 106 -1.87 2.09 -5.32
N VAL A 107 -1.33 0.94 -5.74
CA VAL A 107 -1.10 0.63 -7.17
C VAL A 107 -2.45 0.63 -7.89
N GLN A 108 -2.55 1.37 -8.99
CA GLN A 108 -3.80 1.58 -9.74
C GLN A 108 -4.00 0.59 -10.88
N ARG A 109 -2.91 0.16 -11.50
CA ARG A 109 -2.91 -0.79 -12.60
C ARG A 109 -1.61 -1.57 -12.60
N PHE A 110 -1.69 -2.86 -12.90
CA PHE A 110 -0.50 -3.68 -12.99
C PHE A 110 -0.65 -4.81 -14.01
N VAL A 111 0.49 -5.36 -14.40
CA VAL A 111 0.60 -6.54 -15.26
C VAL A 111 1.24 -7.66 -14.45
N ALA A 112 0.66 -8.86 -14.49
CA ALA A 112 1.21 -10.04 -13.83
C ALA A 112 2.07 -10.85 -14.81
N MET A 113 3.39 -10.85 -14.60
CA MET A 113 4.35 -11.54 -15.48
C MET A 113 4.62 -13.00 -15.10
N ALA A 114 4.00 -13.49 -14.03
CA ALA A 114 4.11 -14.88 -13.61
C ALA A 114 2.72 -15.40 -13.24
N THR A 115 2.27 -16.48 -13.87
CA THR A 115 0.94 -17.07 -13.60
C THR A 115 0.81 -17.56 -12.16
N THR A 116 1.93 -17.89 -11.52
CA THR A 116 1.98 -18.35 -10.12
C THR A 116 1.54 -17.29 -9.10
N ILE A 117 1.52 -16.00 -9.47
CA ILE A 117 1.08 -14.93 -8.56
C ILE A 117 -0.43 -14.65 -8.65
N LEU A 118 -1.10 -15.09 -9.73
CA LEU A 118 -2.50 -14.78 -10.01
C LEU A 118 -3.47 -15.26 -8.91
N PRO A 119 -3.35 -16.50 -8.37
CA PRO A 119 -4.24 -16.93 -7.29
C PRO A 119 -4.10 -16.09 -6.02
N ALA A 120 -2.90 -15.59 -5.73
CA ALA A 120 -2.69 -14.71 -4.59
C ALA A 120 -3.36 -13.35 -4.80
N LEU A 121 -3.28 -12.78 -6.00
CA LEU A 121 -3.95 -11.53 -6.35
C LEU A 121 -5.48 -11.67 -6.30
N GLU A 122 -6.02 -12.80 -6.77
CA GLU A 122 -7.44 -13.13 -6.67
C GLU A 122 -7.89 -13.23 -5.21
N ALA A 123 -7.15 -13.94 -4.37
CA ALA A 123 -7.45 -14.06 -2.95
C ALA A 123 -7.39 -12.72 -2.19
N GLN A 124 -6.58 -11.76 -2.67
CA GLN A 124 -6.52 -10.40 -2.14
C GLN A 124 -7.62 -9.49 -2.69
N GLY A 125 -8.41 -9.96 -3.67
CA GLY A 125 -9.51 -9.19 -4.26
C GLY A 125 -9.06 -7.99 -5.09
N VAL A 126 -7.86 -8.04 -5.67
CA VAL A 126 -7.25 -6.91 -6.40
C VAL A 126 -7.20 -7.09 -7.93
N LEU A 127 -7.99 -8.04 -8.46
CA LEU A 127 -8.03 -8.30 -9.91
C LEU A 127 -8.64 -7.15 -10.71
N ASP A 128 -9.41 -6.26 -10.07
CA ASP A 128 -9.96 -5.04 -10.68
C ASP A 128 -8.87 -4.09 -11.22
N ARG A 129 -7.63 -4.27 -10.77
CA ARG A 129 -6.45 -3.47 -11.16
C ARG A 129 -5.51 -4.21 -12.12
N LEU A 130 -5.81 -5.48 -12.44
CA LEU A 130 -5.04 -6.27 -13.40
C LEU A 130 -5.44 -5.84 -14.81
N ILE A 131 -4.48 -5.35 -15.59
CA ILE A 131 -4.70 -4.93 -16.99
C ILE A 131 -4.00 -5.83 -18.01
N GLY A 132 -3.16 -6.77 -17.55
CA GLY A 132 -2.48 -7.69 -18.44
C GLY A 132 -1.76 -8.83 -17.75
N VAL A 133 -1.53 -9.91 -18.50
CA VAL A 133 -0.82 -11.12 -18.08
C VAL A 133 0.23 -11.51 -19.11
N ASP A 134 1.27 -12.23 -18.68
CA ASP A 134 2.23 -12.83 -19.63
C ASP A 134 1.53 -13.82 -20.55
N THR A 135 0.83 -14.81 -20.00
CA THR A 135 0.05 -15.76 -20.78
C THR A 135 -1.12 -16.33 -19.98
N THR A 136 -2.22 -16.62 -20.66
CA THR A 136 -3.38 -17.33 -20.07
C THR A 136 -3.21 -18.85 -20.07
N LEU A 137 -2.21 -19.39 -20.79
CA LEU A 137 -2.06 -20.84 -20.99
C LEU A 137 -1.88 -21.66 -19.70
N PHE A 138 -1.28 -21.06 -18.67
CA PHE A 138 -0.92 -21.77 -17.44
C PHE A 138 -1.65 -21.26 -16.18
N THR A 139 -2.63 -20.38 -16.34
CA THR A 139 -3.44 -19.93 -15.20
C THR A 139 -4.59 -20.91 -14.96
N SER A 140 -4.88 -21.17 -13.69
CA SER A 140 -6.08 -21.89 -13.25
C SER A 140 -7.13 -20.96 -12.64
N SER A 141 -6.91 -19.65 -12.67
CA SER A 141 -7.88 -18.67 -12.18
C SER A 141 -8.98 -18.47 -13.24
N GLU A 142 -10.18 -18.96 -12.95
CA GLU A 142 -11.35 -18.80 -13.82
C GLU A 142 -11.66 -17.32 -14.04
N ALA A 143 -11.55 -16.49 -12.99
CA ALA A 143 -11.77 -15.05 -13.08
C ALA A 143 -10.82 -14.38 -14.09
N VAL A 144 -9.52 -14.72 -14.07
CA VAL A 144 -8.55 -14.15 -15.01
C VAL A 144 -8.82 -14.61 -16.45
N LEU A 145 -9.26 -15.86 -16.65
CA LEU A 145 -9.64 -16.36 -17.98
C LEU A 145 -10.85 -15.60 -18.53
N GLU A 146 -11.88 -15.41 -17.71
CA GLU A 146 -13.08 -14.64 -18.09
C GLU A 146 -12.74 -13.18 -18.42
N MET A 147 -11.89 -12.53 -17.63
CA MET A 147 -11.41 -11.16 -17.89
C MET A 147 -10.62 -11.05 -19.20
N ALA A 148 -9.81 -12.07 -19.52
CA ALA A 148 -9.05 -12.10 -20.78
C ALA A 148 -9.98 -12.32 -21.99
N GLU A 149 -10.97 -13.21 -21.88
CA GLU A 149 -11.99 -13.42 -22.91
C GLU A 149 -12.86 -12.17 -23.14
N ALA A 150 -13.16 -11.42 -22.08
CA ALA A 150 -13.88 -10.14 -22.15
C ALA A 150 -13.04 -8.99 -22.74
N GLY A 151 -11.72 -9.14 -22.79
CA GLY A 151 -10.78 -8.11 -23.24
C GLY A 151 -10.42 -7.08 -22.16
N ASP A 152 -10.79 -7.31 -20.91
CA ASP A 152 -10.44 -6.46 -19.76
C ASP A 152 -8.97 -6.66 -19.35
N VAL A 153 -8.41 -7.85 -19.59
CA VAL A 153 -7.01 -8.20 -19.34
C VAL A 153 -6.33 -8.58 -20.66
N ALA A 154 -5.25 -7.89 -21.01
CA ALA A 154 -4.47 -8.20 -22.21
C ALA A 154 -3.47 -9.33 -21.95
N GLU A 155 -3.41 -10.33 -22.83
CA GLU A 155 -2.26 -11.24 -22.91
C GLU A 155 -1.13 -10.53 -23.68
N ILE A 156 -0.02 -10.23 -23.01
CA ILE A 156 1.09 -9.43 -23.58
C ILE A 156 2.37 -10.23 -23.80
N GLY A 157 2.46 -11.44 -23.26
CA GLY A 157 3.55 -12.36 -23.53
C GLY A 157 3.30 -13.20 -24.76
N GLY A 158 4.39 -13.72 -25.34
CA GLY A 158 4.35 -14.50 -26.57
C GLY A 158 4.06 -15.98 -26.35
N GLY A 159 3.15 -16.34 -25.44
CA GLY A 159 2.83 -17.72 -25.08
C GLY A 159 2.48 -18.59 -26.29
N GLY A 160 3.50 -19.19 -26.92
CA GLY A 160 3.39 -20.17 -28.01
C GLY A 160 2.88 -19.68 -29.37
N SER A 161 2.32 -18.47 -29.51
CA SER A 161 1.90 -17.92 -30.80
C SER A 161 2.50 -16.53 -31.01
N GLY A 162 3.41 -16.45 -31.99
CA GLY A 162 4.15 -15.24 -32.32
C GLY A 162 3.29 -14.21 -33.03
N ASP A 163 2.29 -13.66 -32.36
CA ASP A 163 1.60 -12.47 -32.87
C ASP A 163 2.24 -11.21 -32.27
N THR A 164 3.32 -10.78 -32.91
CA THR A 164 4.04 -9.53 -32.61
C THR A 164 3.25 -8.26 -32.96
N SER A 165 1.95 -8.36 -33.27
CA SER A 165 1.12 -7.23 -33.69
C SER A 165 0.42 -6.48 -32.54
N THR A 166 0.48 -6.99 -31.30
CA THR A 166 -0.13 -6.38 -30.11
C THR A 166 0.76 -5.41 -29.33
N TRP A 167 1.97 -5.11 -29.82
CA TRP A 167 2.86 -4.07 -29.28
C TRP A 167 2.35 -2.62 -29.43
N ASN A 168 1.03 -2.43 -29.57
CA ASN A 168 0.39 -1.14 -29.76
C ASN A 168 -0.61 -0.80 -28.65
N CYS A 169 -0.35 -1.27 -27.42
CA CYS A 169 -1.04 -0.81 -26.22
C CYS A 169 -0.13 0.09 -25.38
N CYS A 170 -0.04 1.36 -25.80
CA CYS A 170 0.09 2.61 -25.03
C CYS A 170 0.59 3.73 -25.97
#